data_AF-A0A075HGX8-F1
#
_entry.id   AF-A0A075HGX8-F1
#
_cell.length_a   1.000
_cell.length_b   1.000
_cell.length_c   1.000
_cell.angle_alpha   90.00
_cell.angle_beta   90.00
_cell.angle_gamma   90.00
#
_symmetry.space_group_name_H-M   'P 1'
#
loop_
_entity.id
_entity.type
_entity.pdbx_description
1 polymer ?
#
loop_
_entity_poly.entity_id
_entity_poly.type
_entity_poly.pdbx_seq_one_letter_code
_entity_poly.pdbx_strand_id
1 'polypeptide(L)' 'MNLENLPDQEKITAGFYYFLIPLALAFWIGWGIKFGTWWDIGLYAVLVVMLGFGLIGGFVYGRAK' A
#
# COMPACT_ATOMS: atom_id res chain seq x y z
N MET A 1 -2.73 11.36 -28.21
CA MET A 1 -3.76 10.97 -27.23
C MET A 1 -3.84 12.12 -26.24
N ASN A 2 -4.92 12.91 -26.23
CA ASN A 2 -5.07 14.08 -25.37
C ASN A 2 -5.26 13.64 -23.92
N LEU A 3 -4.32 14.01 -23.05
CA LEU A 3 -4.29 13.67 -21.62
C LEU A 3 -4.90 14.77 -20.74
N GLU A 4 -5.75 15.62 -21.31
CA GLU A 4 -6.21 16.89 -20.70
C GLU A 4 -7.26 16.73 -19.59
N ASN A 5 -7.67 15.51 -19.22
CA ASN A 5 -8.71 15.27 -18.21
C ASN A 5 -8.49 13.98 -17.42
N LEU A 6 -7.49 13.91 -16.53
CA LEU A 6 -7.42 12.80 -15.55
C LEU A 6 -7.32 13.23 -14.08
N PRO A 7 -8.08 14.23 -13.60
CA PRO A 7 -8.19 14.48 -12.15
C PRO A 7 -8.75 13.27 -11.38
N ASP A 8 -9.45 12.35 -12.05
CA ASP A 8 -9.98 11.12 -11.44
C ASP A 8 -8.93 10.01 -11.32
N GLN A 9 -7.97 9.89 -12.25
CA GLN A 9 -6.96 8.83 -12.17
C GLN A 9 -6.00 9.06 -11.00
N GLU A 10 -5.60 10.31 -10.76
CA GLU A 10 -4.72 10.63 -9.63
C GLU A 10 -5.40 10.31 -8.28
N LYS A 11 -6.71 10.61 -8.16
CA LYS A 11 -7.50 10.24 -6.98
C LYS A 11 -7.66 8.74 -6.80
N ILE A 12 -7.90 7.99 -7.88
CA ILE A 12 -8.01 6.53 -7.85
C ILE A 12 -6.67 5.91 -7.42
N THR A 13 -5.57 6.42 -7.97
CA THR A 13 -4.22 5.91 -7.66
C THR A 13 -3.84 6.23 -6.21
N ALA A 14 -4.11 7.45 -5.74
CA ALA A 14 -3.92 7.84 -4.34
C ALA A 14 -4.74 6.97 -3.36
N GLY A 15 -6.00 6.68 -3.71
CA GLY A 15 -6.85 5.78 -2.93
C GLY A 15 -6.31 4.35 -2.87
N PHE A 16 -5.77 3.86 -3.99
CA PHE A 16 -5.14 2.54 -4.06
C PHE A 16 -3.91 2.44 -3.14
N TYR A 17 -3.07 3.47 -3.08
CA TYR A 17 -1.92 3.48 -2.18
C TYR A 17 -2.32 3.51 -0.70
N TYR A 18 -3.38 4.23 -0.35
CA TYR A 18 -3.94 4.17 1.01
C TYR A 18 -4.52 2.79 1.35
N PHE A 19 -5.06 2.06 0.37
CA PHE A 19 -5.60 0.72 0.57
C PHE A 19 -4.51 -0.34 0.85
N LEU A 20 -3.26 -0.10 0.40
CA LEU A 20 -2.14 -1.01 0.69
C LEU A 20 -1.83 -1.11 2.20
N ILE A 21 -2.12 -0.07 2.98
CA ILE A 21 -1.85 -0.04 4.43
C ILE A 21 -2.72 -1.04 5.21
N PRO A 22 -4.07 -0.98 5.15
CA PRO A 22 -4.92 -1.98 5.79
C PRO A 22 -4.73 -3.37 5.20
N LEU A 23 -4.41 -3.49 3.90
CA LEU A 23 -4.11 -4.77 3.28
C LEU A 23 -2.83 -5.40 3.85
N ALA A 24 -1.77 -4.61 4.06
CA ALA A 24 -0.53 -5.05 4.69
C ALA A 24 -0.76 -5.55 6.12
N LEU A 25 -1.59 -4.83 6.90
CA LEU A 25 -1.98 -5.24 8.25
C LEU A 25 -2.81 -6.54 8.24
N ALA A 26 -3.79 -6.65 7.35
CA ALA A 26 -4.59 -7.86 7.19
C ALA A 26 -3.74 -9.07 6.78
N PHE A 27 -2.76 -8.87 5.90
CA PHE A 27 -1.80 -9.90 5.52
C PHE A 27 -0.94 -10.34 6.72
N TRP A 28 -0.41 -9.40 7.51
CA TRP A 28 0.38 -9.71 8.70
C TRP A 28 -0.41 -10.52 9.73
N ILE A 29 -1.64 -10.09 10.04
CA ILE A 29 -2.53 -10.78 10.97
C ILE A 29 -2.91 -12.16 10.44
N GLY A 30 -3.29 -12.25 9.15
CA GLY A 30 -3.67 -13.51 8.52
C GLY A 30 -2.54 -14.54 8.50
N TRP A 31 -1.32 -14.09 8.25
CA TRP A 31 -0.14 -14.96 8.26
C TRP A 31 0.23 -15.40 9.67
N GLY A 32 0.21 -14.47 10.65
CA GLY A 32 0.47 -14.76 12.05
C GLY A 32 -0.52 -15.77 12.64
N ILE A 33 -1.79 -15.70 12.26
CA ILE A 33 -2.82 -16.67 12.69
C ILE A 33 -2.63 -18.02 11.99
N LYS A 34 -2.39 -18.03 10.67
CA LYS A 34 -2.34 -19.27 9.88
C LYS A 34 -1.09 -20.10 10.14
N PHE A 35 0.06 -19.45 10.28
CA PHE A 35 1.36 -20.13 10.40
C PHE A 35 1.97 -20.00 11.79
N GLY A 36 1.39 -19.19 12.69
CA GLY A 36 1.95 -18.95 14.02
C GLY A 36 3.21 -18.08 14.02
N THR A 37 3.66 -17.63 12.85
CA THR A 37 4.93 -16.91 12.70
C THR A 37 4.67 -15.42 12.56
N TRP A 38 4.99 -14.67 13.61
CA TRP A 38 4.83 -13.21 13.68
C TRP A 38 6.13 -12.46 13.39
N TRP A 39 7.27 -13.15 13.52
CA TRP A 39 8.62 -12.59 13.48
C TRP A 39 9.48 -13.22 12.37
N ASP A 40 8.89 -13.40 11.18
CA ASP A 40 9.58 -13.99 10.02
C ASP A 40 10.19 -12.90 9.12
N ILE A 41 11.39 -13.14 8.61
CA ILE A 41 12.07 -12.21 7.71
C ILE A 41 11.29 -12.01 6.40
N GLY A 42 10.63 -13.06 5.89
CA GLY A 42 9.80 -13.01 4.70
C GLY A 42 8.50 -12.24 4.93
N LEU A 43 7.90 -12.38 6.12
CA LEU A 43 6.73 -11.60 6.52
C LEU A 43 7.06 -10.10 6.58
N TYR A 44 8.23 -9.76 7.13
CA TYR A 44 8.70 -8.38 7.18
C TYR A 44 9.06 -7.82 5.80
N ALA A 45 9.64 -8.62 4.92
CA ALA A 45 9.91 -8.19 3.54
C ALA A 45 8.61 -7.76 2.83
N VAL A 46 7.54 -8.56 2.96
CA VAL A 46 6.23 -8.21 2.36
C VAL A 46 5.64 -6.96 3.02
N LEU A 47 5.69 -6.86 4.35
CA LEU A 47 5.21 -5.69 5.08
C LEU A 47 5.92 -4.40 4.68
N VAL A 48 7.26 -4.41 4.62
CA VAL A 48 8.06 -3.24 4.25
C VAL A 48 7.80 -2.82 2.82
N VAL A 49 7.63 -3.77 1.90
CA VAL A 49 7.30 -3.47 0.50
C VAL A 49 5.91 -2.85 0.38
N MET A 50 4.88 -3.43 1.01
CA MET A 50 3.51 -2.92 0.93
C MET A 50 3.35 -1.57 1.64
N LEU A 51 3.95 -1.41 2.82
CA LEU A 51 3.95 -0.14 3.55
C LEU A 51 4.82 0.91 2.85
N GLY A 52 5.97 0.52 2.31
CA GLY A 52 6.85 1.40 1.55
C GLY A 52 6.14 1.96 0.32
N PHE A 53 5.48 1.10 -0.46
CA PHE A 53 4.67 1.54 -1.60
C PHE A 53 3.43 2.35 -1.16
N GLY A 54 2.76 1.95 -0.08
CA GLY A 54 1.61 2.69 0.45
C GLY A 54 1.98 4.10 0.97
N LEU A 55 3.10 4.23 1.68
CA LEU A 55 3.59 5.49 2.23
C LEU A 55 4.19 6.38 1.16
N ILE A 56 5.04 5.85 0.26
CA ILE A 56 5.62 6.63 -0.83
C ILE A 56 4.54 7.06 -1.80
N GLY A 57 3.62 6.16 -2.17
CA GLY A 57 2.49 6.50 -3.02
C GLY A 57 1.56 7.52 -2.37
N GLY A 58 1.25 7.36 -1.08
CA GLY A 58 0.47 8.34 -0.31
C GLY A 58 1.17 9.70 -0.18
N PHE A 59 2.50 9.73 -0.02
CA PHE A 59 3.28 10.96 0.09
C PHE A 59 3.41 11.69 -1.25
N VAL A 60 3.72 10.97 -2.33
CA VAL A 60 3.85 11.52 -3.69
C VAL A 60 2.53 12.10 -4.17
N TYR A 61 1.42 11.37 -3.97
CA TYR A 61 0.09 11.86 -4.37
C TYR A 61 -0.49 12.89 -3.38
N GLY A 62 -0.19 12.78 -2.09
CA GLY A 62 -0.61 13.77 -1.09
C GLY A 62 0.05 15.13 -1.26
N ARG A 63 1.26 15.18 -1.83
CA ARG A 63 1.96 16.42 -2.20
C ARG A 63 1.66 16.94 -3.60
N ALA A 64 1.04 16.14 -4.47
CA ALA A 64 0.65 16.57 -5.82
C ALA A 64 -0.61 17.46 -5.84
N LYS A 65 -1.16 17.79 -4.66
CA LYS A 65 -2.29 18.70 -4.46
C LYS A 65 -1.82 20.03 -3.88
#